data_AF-A0AA47MPZ8-F1
#
_entry.id   AF-A0AA47MPZ8-F1
#
_cell.length_a   1.000
_cell.length_b   1.000
_cell.length_c   1.000
_cell.angle_alpha   90.00
_cell.angle_beta   90.00
_cell.angle_gamma   90.00
#
_symmetry.space_group_name_H-M   'P 1'
#
loop_
_entity.id
_entity.type
_entity.pdbx_description
1 polymer ?
#
loop_
_entity_poly.entity_id
_entity_poly.type
_entity_poly.pdbx_seq_one_letter_code
_entity_poly.pdbx_strand_id
1 'polypeptide(L)'
;MERSIKPALCGQRLECEILKHEELQAVFASAELGPLVPRDELQRLEDQYLTHKEGQVGGWLGSVLAEEQKRWQRGPEKVDHYWFSPLAVDTLQVVNRVVSEARSILSDQTKVQRFTAQLQPFLTSYRKALEDFARRKHDNSPAVMKANLVCIQQFRSFLEKEDFLSGDQKVGLESSVRALEDLGYNALTCPIHLEMKAHYRLLWSGPWLARAGWVLRGLLESLDKQLYRDSSAKGVLDGLLESLKKQLDRDSSAKGVLDGLLESLKKQLYRDSSAKGVLDGVLESLDKQLERQLYFTDLNPACRELLLGRLHEEFLVEYVRRMMMGKVIMRSKKEQEAAATLLCDHSNKIQAFFSEQGSSRVELHPLLPRISELLRLQDRKSLQLEVAVMATHYPDLRSCHVYALMSLKNKSAADIHIIIRSLKETRPQLPSTNHIAFFSRVPVKWNYKIKLHFFGIWKLELSVASVAADYCPL
;
A
#
# COMPACT_ATOMS: atom_id res chain seq x y z
N MET A 1 -21.43 -44.63 7.76
CA MET A 1 -21.78 -44.76 9.20
C MET A 1 -21.62 -43.38 9.83
N GLU A 2 -22.48 -42.44 9.43
CA GLU A 2 -22.44 -41.05 9.86
C GLU A 2 -23.49 -40.86 10.95
N ARG A 3 -23.04 -40.72 12.20
CA ARG A 3 -23.91 -40.24 13.28
C ARG A 3 -23.96 -38.73 13.19
N SER A 4 -25.03 -38.25 12.57
CA SER A 4 -25.42 -36.85 12.54
C SER A 4 -25.74 -36.38 13.97
N ILE A 5 -24.85 -35.58 14.56
CA ILE A 5 -25.07 -34.94 15.85
C ILE A 5 -25.99 -33.74 15.59
N LYS A 6 -27.27 -33.89 15.95
CA LYS A 6 -28.24 -32.79 15.95
C LYS A 6 -27.78 -31.72 16.95
N PRO A 7 -27.74 -30.43 16.58
CA PRO A 7 -27.39 -29.37 17.53
C PRO A 7 -28.49 -29.25 18.59
N ALA A 8 -28.05 -29.18 19.85
CA ALA A 8 -28.91 -29.00 21.01
C ALA A 8 -29.79 -27.76 20.85
N LEU A 9 -31.09 -27.93 21.07
CA LEU A 9 -32.12 -26.89 21.00
C LEU A 9 -31.88 -25.85 22.11
N CYS A 10 -31.64 -24.59 21.74
CA CYS A 10 -31.49 -23.47 22.66
C CYS A 10 -32.85 -23.06 23.26
N GLY A 11 -32.89 -22.73 24.56
CA GLY A 11 -34.10 -22.38 25.32
C GLY A 11 -34.93 -21.23 24.73
N GLN A 12 -34.30 -20.24 24.07
CA GLN A 12 -35.03 -19.13 23.44
C GLN A 12 -35.71 -19.50 22.11
N ARG A 13 -35.20 -20.52 21.41
CA ARG A 13 -35.80 -21.01 20.16
C ARG A 13 -36.96 -21.99 20.45
N LEU A 14 -36.85 -22.76 21.54
CA LEU A 14 -37.95 -23.57 22.08
C LEU A 14 -39.13 -22.71 22.52
N GLU A 15 -38.88 -21.58 23.18
CA GLU A 15 -39.93 -20.59 23.48
C GLU A 15 -40.59 -20.07 22.20
N CYS A 16 -39.82 -19.77 21.14
CA CYS A 16 -40.40 -19.30 19.87
C CYS A 16 -41.11 -20.37 19.03
N GLU A 17 -40.72 -21.63 19.05
CA GLU A 17 -41.36 -22.68 18.21
C GLU A 17 -42.57 -23.32 18.91
N ILE A 18 -42.54 -23.47 20.23
CA ILE A 18 -43.64 -24.08 21.01
C ILE A 18 -44.66 -23.02 21.46
N LEU A 19 -44.23 -21.83 21.92
CA LEU A 19 -45.15 -20.79 22.40
C LEU A 19 -45.76 -19.92 21.28
N LYS A 20 -45.21 -19.95 20.05
CA LYS A 20 -45.81 -19.28 18.88
C LYS A 20 -46.71 -20.20 18.05
N HIS A 21 -46.91 -21.44 18.46
CA HIS A 21 -47.87 -22.34 17.82
C HIS A 21 -49.29 -21.83 18.09
N GLU A 22 -50.08 -21.56 17.04
CA GLU A 22 -51.38 -20.85 17.13
C GLU A 22 -52.36 -21.54 18.11
N GLU A 23 -52.39 -22.87 18.12
CA GLU A 23 -53.25 -23.66 19.03
C GLU A 23 -52.85 -23.57 20.51
N LEU A 24 -51.59 -23.27 20.80
CA LEU A 24 -51.05 -23.21 22.16
C LEU A 24 -51.00 -21.78 22.72
N GLN A 25 -51.01 -20.76 21.84
CA GLN A 25 -51.03 -19.35 22.26
C GLN A 25 -52.24 -18.99 23.13
N ALA A 26 -53.41 -19.54 22.81
CA ALA A 26 -54.64 -19.30 23.59
C ALA A 26 -54.54 -19.88 25.02
N VAL A 27 -53.76 -20.95 25.21
CA VAL A 27 -53.55 -21.62 26.50
C VAL A 27 -52.50 -20.90 27.34
N PHE A 28 -51.47 -20.34 26.70
CA PHE A 28 -50.37 -19.67 27.40
C PHE A 28 -50.59 -18.17 27.63
N ALA A 29 -51.58 -17.54 26.99
CA ALA A 29 -51.89 -16.12 27.16
C ALA A 29 -52.30 -15.73 28.60
N SER A 30 -52.72 -16.69 29.44
CA SER A 30 -53.11 -16.47 30.84
C SER A 30 -52.06 -16.93 31.86
N ALA A 31 -50.96 -17.54 31.43
CA ALA A 31 -49.91 -18.06 32.29
C ALA A 31 -48.65 -17.20 32.17
N GLU A 32 -48.25 -16.54 33.28
CA GLU A 32 -46.95 -15.86 33.38
C GLU A 32 -45.82 -16.89 33.47
N LEU A 33 -45.50 -17.52 32.34
CA LEU A 33 -44.39 -18.46 32.24
C LEU A 33 -43.07 -17.68 32.40
N GLY A 34 -42.37 -17.95 33.50
CA GLY A 34 -41.00 -17.48 33.71
C GLY A 34 -40.00 -18.18 32.78
N PRO A 35 -38.76 -17.67 32.69
CA PRO A 35 -37.72 -18.27 31.86
C PRO A 35 -37.40 -19.71 32.29
N LEU A 36 -37.13 -20.59 31.32
CA LEU A 36 -36.81 -22.01 31.56
C LEU A 36 -35.59 -22.23 32.47
N VAL A 37 -34.66 -21.28 32.50
CA VAL A 37 -33.43 -21.32 33.29
C VAL A 37 -33.29 -19.99 34.03
N PRO A 38 -32.91 -19.99 35.33
CA PRO A 38 -32.61 -18.75 36.06
C PRO A 38 -31.51 -17.93 35.38
N ARG A 39 -31.60 -16.59 35.45
CA ARG A 39 -30.68 -15.68 34.74
C ARG A 39 -29.21 -15.93 35.09
N ASP A 40 -28.90 -16.15 36.37
CA ASP A 40 -27.52 -16.36 36.84
C ASP A 40 -26.93 -17.67 36.27
N GLU A 41 -27.76 -18.71 36.15
CA GLU A 41 -27.33 -20.00 35.59
C GLU A 41 -27.22 -19.94 34.06
N LEU A 42 -28.13 -19.22 33.40
CA LEU A 42 -28.03 -18.94 31.97
C LEU A 42 -26.74 -18.18 31.64
N GLN A 43 -26.41 -17.13 32.40
CA GLN A 43 -25.18 -16.36 32.20
C GLN A 43 -23.93 -17.24 32.38
N ARG A 44 -23.92 -18.11 33.40
CA ARG A 44 -22.84 -19.09 33.60
C ARG A 44 -22.69 -20.05 32.42
N LEU A 45 -23.80 -20.58 31.89
CA LEU A 45 -23.79 -21.49 30.75
C LEU A 45 -23.34 -20.79 29.45
N GLU A 46 -23.78 -19.54 29.24
CA GLU A 46 -23.32 -18.71 28.12
C GLU A 46 -21.81 -18.48 28.20
N ASP A 47 -21.26 -18.13 29.37
CA ASP A 47 -19.82 -17.91 29.53
C ASP A 47 -18.99 -19.19 29.33
N GLN A 48 -19.51 -20.35 29.76
CA GLN A 48 -18.88 -21.65 29.49
C GLN A 48 -18.89 -21.97 28.00
N TYR A 49 -20.02 -21.77 27.33
CA TYR A 49 -20.15 -21.94 25.89
C TYR A 49 -19.17 -21.03 25.12
N LEU A 50 -19.15 -19.74 25.48
CA LEU A 50 -18.27 -18.75 24.88
C LEU A 50 -16.80 -19.12 25.05
N THR A 51 -16.37 -19.46 26.27
CA THR A 51 -14.97 -19.82 26.56
C THR A 51 -14.55 -21.08 25.79
N HIS A 52 -15.41 -22.09 25.72
CA HIS A 52 -15.14 -23.30 24.97
C HIS A 52 -15.00 -23.03 23.46
N LYS A 53 -15.97 -22.33 22.88
CA LYS A 53 -15.97 -21.98 21.45
C LYS A 53 -14.84 -21.01 21.10
N GLU A 54 -14.49 -20.09 21.99
CA GLU A 54 -13.36 -19.16 21.83
C GLU A 54 -12.04 -19.93 21.70
N GLY A 55 -11.78 -20.91 22.58
CA GLY A 55 -10.62 -21.79 22.48
C GLY A 55 -10.61 -22.64 21.21
N GLN A 56 -11.77 -23.15 20.77
CA GLN A 56 -11.89 -23.90 19.52
C GLN A 56 -11.56 -23.02 18.30
N VAL A 57 -12.11 -21.81 18.23
CA VAL A 57 -11.80 -20.84 17.16
C VAL A 57 -10.31 -20.57 17.11
N GLY A 58 -9.67 -20.27 18.25
CA GLY A 58 -8.22 -20.05 18.33
C GLY A 58 -7.42 -21.25 17.80
N GLY A 59 -7.80 -22.48 18.18
CA GLY A 59 -7.15 -23.71 17.71
C GLY A 59 -7.34 -23.97 16.20
N TRP A 60 -8.53 -23.70 15.66
CA TRP A 60 -8.79 -23.82 14.22
C TRP A 60 -8.01 -22.77 13.42
N LEU A 61 -7.97 -21.52 13.88
CA LEU A 61 -7.18 -20.45 13.25
C LEU A 61 -5.68 -20.77 13.25
N GLY A 62 -5.16 -21.31 14.36
CA GLY A 62 -3.77 -21.79 14.43
C GLY A 62 -3.48 -22.92 13.44
N SER A 63 -4.44 -23.85 13.28
CA SER A 63 -4.33 -24.97 12.32
C SER A 63 -4.35 -24.49 10.87
N VAL A 64 -5.20 -23.52 10.56
CA VAL A 64 -5.28 -22.87 9.23
C VAL A 64 -3.95 -22.20 8.87
N LEU A 65 -3.34 -21.43 9.80
CA LEU A 65 -2.03 -20.83 9.57
C LEU A 65 -0.93 -21.88 9.41
N ALA A 66 -0.93 -22.93 10.22
CA ALA A 66 0.08 -23.98 10.16
C ALA A 66 0.04 -24.74 8.82
N GLU A 67 -1.15 -24.96 8.25
CA GLU A 67 -1.28 -25.59 6.93
C GLU A 67 -0.80 -24.65 5.82
N GLU A 68 -1.10 -23.36 5.92
CA GLU A 68 -0.60 -22.36 4.99
C GLU A 68 0.93 -22.25 4.99
N GLN A 69 1.56 -22.32 6.16
CA GLN A 69 3.03 -22.36 6.27
C GLN A 69 3.65 -23.56 5.56
N LYS A 70 2.97 -24.72 5.55
CA LYS A 70 3.42 -25.90 4.78
C LYS A 70 3.27 -25.65 3.28
N ARG A 71 2.20 -24.98 2.84
CA ARG A 71 2.00 -24.60 1.43
C ARG A 71 3.09 -23.66 0.94
N TRP A 72 3.55 -22.72 1.77
CA TRP A 72 4.67 -21.84 1.40
C TRP A 72 5.96 -22.61 1.06
N GLN A 73 6.18 -23.80 1.63
CA GLN A 73 7.32 -24.64 1.27
C GLN A 73 7.19 -25.25 -0.13
N ARG A 74 5.97 -25.56 -0.57
CA ARG A 74 5.69 -26.13 -1.89
C ARG A 74 5.56 -25.06 -2.97
N GLY A 75 5.22 -23.83 -2.57
CA GLY A 75 4.86 -22.72 -3.45
C GLY A 75 3.34 -22.60 -3.59
N PRO A 76 2.81 -21.37 -3.71
CA PRO A 76 1.37 -21.15 -3.86
C PRO A 76 0.89 -21.62 -5.23
N GLU A 77 -0.41 -21.83 -5.38
CA GLU A 77 -1.04 -22.17 -6.65
C GLU A 77 -1.48 -20.91 -7.39
N LYS A 78 -1.78 -21.05 -8.69
CA LYS A 78 -2.38 -19.97 -9.48
C LYS A 78 -3.86 -20.23 -9.73
N VAL A 79 -4.67 -19.21 -9.50
CA VAL A 79 -6.08 -19.16 -9.89
C VAL A 79 -6.24 -17.96 -10.83
N ASP A 80 -6.84 -18.18 -12.01
CA ASP A 80 -6.98 -17.16 -13.06
C ASP A 80 -5.66 -16.44 -13.40
N HIS A 81 -4.57 -17.22 -13.48
CA HIS A 81 -3.19 -16.75 -13.72
C HIS A 81 -2.50 -15.99 -12.58
N TYR A 82 -3.19 -15.70 -11.48
CA TYR A 82 -2.65 -14.99 -10.32
C TYR A 82 -2.30 -15.94 -9.18
N TRP A 83 -1.24 -15.64 -8.44
CA TRP A 83 -0.92 -16.42 -7.24
C TRP A 83 -2.00 -16.26 -6.17
N PHE A 84 -2.40 -17.38 -5.58
CA PHE A 84 -3.52 -17.45 -4.66
C PHE A 84 -3.11 -18.06 -3.32
N SER A 85 -3.68 -17.52 -2.24
CA SER A 85 -3.63 -18.09 -0.90
C SER A 85 -5.07 -18.15 -0.36
N PRO A 86 -5.57 -19.32 0.07
CA PRO A 86 -6.89 -19.43 0.66
C PRO A 86 -6.93 -18.98 2.13
N LEU A 87 -5.81 -18.55 2.71
CA LEU A 87 -5.69 -18.27 4.15
C LEU A 87 -6.78 -17.34 4.68
N ALA A 88 -7.09 -16.25 3.98
CA ALA A 88 -8.16 -15.33 4.38
C ALA A 88 -9.53 -15.97 4.25
N VAL A 89 -9.81 -16.68 3.16
CA VAL A 89 -11.09 -17.37 2.95
C VAL A 89 -11.33 -18.39 4.06
N ASP A 90 -10.35 -19.26 4.32
CA ASP A 90 -10.43 -20.29 5.36
C ASP A 90 -10.59 -19.68 6.76
N THR A 91 -9.82 -18.63 7.06
CA THR A 91 -9.88 -17.92 8.36
C THR A 91 -11.22 -17.24 8.58
N LEU A 92 -11.70 -16.47 7.60
CA LEU A 92 -12.96 -15.74 7.71
C LEU A 92 -14.15 -16.69 7.73
N GLN A 93 -14.09 -17.81 7.01
CA GLN A 93 -15.12 -18.84 7.07
C GLN A 93 -15.24 -19.47 8.47
N VAL A 94 -14.10 -19.77 9.12
CA VAL A 94 -14.09 -20.29 10.50
C VAL A 94 -14.80 -19.33 11.45
N VAL A 95 -14.44 -18.04 11.41
CA VAL A 95 -15.02 -17.04 12.31
C VAL A 95 -16.50 -16.81 12.01
N ASN A 96 -16.86 -16.60 10.74
CA ASN A 96 -18.25 -16.33 10.34
C ASN A 96 -19.20 -17.49 10.66
N ARG A 97 -18.72 -18.73 10.54
CA ARG A 97 -19.51 -19.91 10.91
C ARG A 97 -19.85 -19.91 12.39
N VAL A 98 -18.87 -19.67 13.27
CA VAL A 98 -19.09 -19.67 14.73
C VAL A 98 -19.91 -18.47 15.15
N VAL A 99 -19.68 -17.30 14.56
CA VAL A 99 -20.50 -16.11 14.80
C VAL A 99 -21.96 -16.39 14.41
N SER A 100 -22.22 -16.93 13.22
CA SER A 100 -23.59 -17.26 12.77
C SER A 100 -24.29 -18.27 13.69
N GLU A 101 -23.58 -19.34 14.10
CA GLU A 101 -24.08 -20.32 15.07
C GLU A 101 -24.43 -19.63 16.39
N ALA A 102 -23.53 -18.82 16.93
CA ALA A 102 -23.72 -18.15 18.21
C ALA A 102 -24.81 -17.08 18.19
N ARG A 103 -24.98 -16.34 17.10
CA ARG A 103 -26.06 -15.36 16.93
C ARG A 103 -27.46 -16.00 17.09
N SER A 104 -27.59 -17.28 16.75
CA SER A 104 -28.83 -18.04 16.90
C SER A 104 -29.07 -18.60 18.30
N ILE A 105 -28.04 -18.59 19.16
CA ILE A 105 -28.05 -19.20 20.50
C ILE A 105 -28.07 -18.12 21.58
N LEU A 106 -27.26 -17.07 21.44
CA LEU A 106 -27.03 -16.05 22.44
C LEU A 106 -28.06 -14.92 22.34
N SER A 107 -28.57 -14.48 23.50
CA SER A 107 -29.49 -13.34 23.54
C SER A 107 -28.75 -12.02 23.28
N ASP A 108 -27.57 -11.88 23.87
CA ASP A 108 -26.72 -10.71 23.72
C ASP A 108 -25.77 -10.89 22.53
N GLN A 109 -26.09 -10.20 21.45
CA GLN A 109 -25.35 -10.26 20.20
C GLN A 109 -23.95 -9.65 20.32
N THR A 110 -23.65 -8.84 21.34
CA THR A 110 -22.31 -8.27 21.54
C THR A 110 -21.30 -9.35 21.96
N LYS A 111 -21.75 -10.45 22.58
CA LYS A 111 -20.90 -11.54 23.04
C LYS A 111 -20.17 -12.28 21.91
N VAL A 112 -20.66 -12.20 20.67
CA VAL A 112 -19.98 -12.78 19.49
C VAL A 112 -18.63 -12.11 19.21
N GLN A 113 -18.40 -10.91 19.75
CA GLN A 113 -17.12 -10.20 19.68
C GLN A 113 -15.99 -11.00 20.33
N ARG A 114 -16.26 -11.94 21.25
CA ARG A 114 -15.23 -12.82 21.82
C ARG A 114 -14.61 -13.74 20.75
N PHE A 115 -15.39 -14.15 19.74
CA PHE A 115 -14.87 -14.98 18.65
C PHE A 115 -14.07 -14.15 17.65
N THR A 116 -14.51 -12.94 17.34
CA THR A 116 -13.76 -12.05 16.44
C THR A 116 -12.48 -11.52 17.06
N ALA A 117 -12.42 -11.42 18.40
CA ALA A 117 -11.21 -11.07 19.13
C ALA A 117 -10.04 -12.01 18.79
N GLN A 118 -10.34 -13.28 18.43
CA GLN A 118 -9.33 -14.27 18.06
C GLN A 118 -8.64 -13.97 16.72
N LEU A 119 -9.18 -13.08 15.89
CA LEU A 119 -8.50 -12.61 14.68
C LEU A 119 -7.22 -11.82 15.02
N GLN A 120 -7.20 -11.10 16.14
CA GLN A 120 -6.04 -10.28 16.53
C GLN A 120 -4.77 -11.11 16.83
N PRO A 121 -4.80 -12.13 17.71
CA PRO A 121 -3.66 -13.01 17.92
C PRO A 121 -3.31 -13.81 16.66
N PHE A 122 -4.29 -14.18 15.84
CA PHE A 122 -4.05 -14.82 14.55
C PHE A 122 -3.25 -13.91 13.60
N LEU A 123 -3.69 -12.67 13.34
CA LEU A 123 -2.99 -11.74 12.45
C LEU A 123 -1.58 -11.42 12.94
N THR A 124 -1.40 -11.34 14.27
CA THR A 124 -0.08 -11.17 14.89
C THR A 124 0.84 -12.36 14.60
N SER A 125 0.32 -13.58 14.75
CA SER A 125 1.05 -14.82 14.47
C SER A 125 1.35 -14.99 12.98
N TYR A 126 0.38 -14.66 12.13
CA TYR A 126 0.50 -14.67 10.67
C TYR A 126 1.59 -13.71 10.20
N ARG A 127 1.59 -12.45 10.69
CA ARG A 127 2.63 -11.47 10.38
C ARG A 127 4.02 -12.00 10.73
N LYS A 128 4.19 -12.53 11.94
CA LYS A 128 5.47 -13.10 12.39
C LYS A 128 5.91 -14.27 11.49
N ALA A 129 4.99 -15.19 11.19
CA ALA A 129 5.25 -16.32 10.31
C ALA A 129 5.69 -15.89 8.90
N LEU A 130 5.00 -14.90 8.31
CA LEU A 130 5.31 -14.39 6.98
C LEU A 130 6.64 -13.63 6.97
N GLU A 131 6.94 -12.89 8.04
CA GLU A 131 8.22 -12.20 8.21
C GLU A 131 9.39 -13.20 8.31
N ASP A 132 9.24 -14.24 9.15
CA ASP A 132 10.24 -15.30 9.29
C ASP A 132 10.47 -16.05 7.98
N PHE A 133 9.41 -16.27 7.19
CA PHE A 133 9.51 -16.85 5.86
C PHE A 133 10.27 -15.92 4.89
N ALA A 134 9.90 -14.64 4.82
CA ALA A 134 10.54 -13.66 3.94
C ALA A 134 12.05 -13.50 4.23
N ARG A 135 12.46 -13.63 5.49
CA ARG A 135 13.89 -13.57 5.90
C ARG A 135 14.72 -14.72 5.34
N ARG A 136 14.13 -15.88 5.06
CA ARG A 136 14.83 -17.08 4.58
C ARG A 136 15.18 -17.04 3.09
N LYS A 137 14.62 -16.08 2.33
CA LYS A 137 14.92 -15.84 0.90
C LYS A 137 14.83 -17.10 0.02
N HIS A 138 13.74 -17.84 0.16
CA HIS A 138 13.43 -18.95 -0.75
C HIS A 138 13.16 -18.44 -2.19
N ASP A 139 13.40 -19.25 -3.21
CA ASP A 139 13.17 -18.87 -4.61
C ASP A 139 11.71 -18.53 -4.91
N ASN A 140 10.77 -19.17 -4.20
CA ASN A 140 9.34 -18.93 -4.31
C ASN A 140 8.84 -17.75 -3.46
N SER A 141 9.72 -17.01 -2.76
CA SER A 141 9.33 -15.90 -1.88
C SER A 141 8.48 -14.84 -2.59
N PRO A 142 8.79 -14.40 -3.83
CA PRO A 142 7.96 -13.42 -4.53
C PRO A 142 6.56 -13.96 -4.84
N ALA A 143 6.42 -15.25 -5.19
CA ALA A 143 5.13 -15.88 -5.46
C ALA A 143 4.27 -15.97 -4.19
N VAL A 144 4.87 -16.43 -3.08
CA VAL A 144 4.22 -16.46 -1.77
C VAL A 144 3.79 -15.05 -1.37
N MET A 145 4.63 -14.04 -1.57
CA MET A 145 4.26 -12.68 -1.19
C MET A 145 3.10 -12.12 -2.02
N LYS A 146 3.09 -12.38 -3.33
CA LYS A 146 1.99 -11.98 -4.21
C LYS A 146 0.66 -12.63 -3.80
N ALA A 147 0.67 -13.93 -3.50
CA ALA A 147 -0.51 -14.64 -3.00
C ALA A 147 -1.03 -14.04 -1.68
N ASN A 148 -0.11 -13.76 -0.75
CA ASN A 148 -0.47 -13.23 0.57
C ASN A 148 -0.95 -11.78 0.50
N LEU A 149 -0.48 -10.95 -0.44
CA LEU A 149 -1.03 -9.60 -0.66
C LEU A 149 -2.52 -9.63 -1.04
N VAL A 150 -2.95 -10.59 -1.85
CA VAL A 150 -4.37 -10.79 -2.18
C VAL A 150 -5.16 -11.19 -0.94
N CYS A 151 -4.62 -12.12 -0.14
CA CYS A 151 -5.19 -12.53 1.13
C CYS A 151 -5.33 -11.36 2.12
N ILE A 152 -4.33 -10.48 2.21
CA ILE A 152 -4.34 -9.30 3.08
C ILE A 152 -5.43 -8.31 2.62
N GLN A 153 -5.60 -8.13 1.31
CA GLN A 153 -6.67 -7.29 0.77
C GLN A 153 -8.07 -7.85 1.10
N GLN A 154 -8.23 -9.18 1.13
CA GLN A 154 -9.49 -9.80 1.56
C GLN A 154 -9.80 -9.51 3.04
N PHE A 155 -8.79 -9.55 3.92
CA PHE A 155 -8.97 -9.12 5.31
C PHE A 155 -9.36 -7.65 5.40
N ARG A 156 -8.74 -6.78 4.60
CA ARG A 156 -9.11 -5.36 4.55
C ARG A 156 -10.57 -5.16 4.15
N SER A 157 -11.01 -5.80 3.06
CA SER A 157 -12.40 -5.74 2.61
C SER A 157 -13.40 -6.30 3.63
N PHE A 158 -12.99 -7.28 4.43
CA PHE A 158 -13.80 -7.77 5.56
C PHE A 158 -13.95 -6.72 6.66
N LEU A 159 -12.86 -6.10 7.11
CA LEU A 159 -12.90 -5.05 8.16
C LEU A 159 -13.71 -3.82 7.76
N GLU A 160 -13.80 -3.52 6.47
CA GLU A 160 -14.63 -2.43 5.93
C GLU A 160 -16.13 -2.74 5.98
N LYS A 161 -16.53 -4.01 5.82
CA LYS A 161 -17.93 -4.42 5.64
C LYS A 161 -18.63 -4.89 6.92
N GLU A 162 -17.90 -5.50 7.86
CA GLU A 162 -18.54 -6.17 8.99
C GLU A 162 -18.97 -5.24 10.12
N ASP A 163 -20.18 -5.49 10.63
CA ASP A 163 -20.86 -4.68 11.65
C ASP A 163 -20.66 -5.18 13.09
N PHE A 164 -20.22 -6.42 13.26
CA PHE A 164 -20.12 -7.08 14.57
C PHE A 164 -18.76 -6.93 15.25
N LEU A 165 -17.86 -6.12 14.70
CA LEU A 165 -16.60 -5.75 15.33
C LEU A 165 -16.83 -4.56 16.27
N SER A 166 -16.32 -4.62 17.50
CA SER A 166 -16.25 -3.42 18.35
C SER A 166 -15.26 -2.40 17.77
N GLY A 167 -15.43 -1.12 18.13
CA GLY A 167 -14.54 -0.04 17.65
C GLY A 167 -13.06 -0.31 17.94
N ASP A 168 -12.74 -0.72 19.16
CA ASP A 168 -11.36 -1.03 19.57
C ASP A 168 -10.78 -2.24 18.83
N GLN A 169 -11.59 -3.30 18.63
CA GLN A 169 -11.17 -4.46 17.83
C GLN A 169 -10.87 -4.06 16.39
N LYS A 170 -11.73 -3.25 15.78
CA LYS A 170 -11.55 -2.80 14.40
C LYS A 170 -10.25 -2.02 14.23
N VAL A 171 -9.95 -1.08 15.14
CA VAL A 171 -8.69 -0.31 15.11
C VAL A 171 -7.47 -1.22 15.25
N GLY A 172 -7.51 -2.18 16.18
CA GLY A 172 -6.43 -3.16 16.38
C GLY A 172 -6.18 -4.04 15.14
N LEU A 173 -7.25 -4.58 14.56
CA LEU A 173 -7.18 -5.43 13.36
C LEU A 173 -6.69 -4.63 12.15
N GLU A 174 -7.20 -3.42 11.94
CA GLU A 174 -6.75 -2.53 10.86
C GLU A 174 -5.25 -2.22 10.98
N SER A 175 -4.74 -1.95 12.18
CA SER A 175 -3.31 -1.73 12.39
C SER A 175 -2.47 -2.97 12.04
N SER A 176 -3.00 -4.17 12.32
CA SER A 176 -2.33 -5.44 12.04
C SER A 176 -2.34 -5.78 10.56
N VAL A 177 -3.45 -5.50 9.86
CA VAL A 177 -3.56 -5.61 8.40
C VAL A 177 -2.61 -4.63 7.71
N ARG A 178 -2.56 -3.36 8.14
CA ARG A 178 -1.59 -2.37 7.61
C ARG A 178 -0.14 -2.84 7.77
N ALA A 179 0.21 -3.44 8.92
CA ALA A 179 1.55 -3.98 9.12
C ALA A 179 1.89 -5.17 8.20
N LEU A 180 0.90 -6.01 7.87
CA LEU A 180 1.02 -7.08 6.89
C LEU A 180 1.17 -6.54 5.46
N GLU A 181 0.41 -5.51 5.09
CA GLU A 181 0.53 -4.79 3.82
C GLU A 181 1.95 -4.22 3.67
N ASP A 182 2.43 -3.49 4.68
CA ASP A 182 3.78 -2.93 4.69
C ASP A 182 4.84 -4.02 4.53
N LEU A 183 4.72 -5.15 5.23
CA LEU A 183 5.63 -6.28 5.08
C LEU A 183 5.63 -6.79 3.64
N GLY A 184 4.45 -6.99 3.05
CA GLY A 184 4.35 -7.57 1.72
C GLY A 184 4.78 -6.65 0.59
N TYR A 185 4.42 -5.38 0.66
CA TYR A 185 4.91 -4.38 -0.29
C TYR A 185 6.43 -4.21 -0.17
N ASN A 186 6.97 -4.09 1.05
CA ASN A 186 8.41 -3.94 1.24
C ASN A 186 9.19 -5.14 0.71
N ALA A 187 8.70 -6.37 0.88
CA ALA A 187 9.37 -7.55 0.34
C ALA A 187 9.49 -7.53 -1.19
N LEU A 188 8.55 -6.87 -1.88
CA LEU A 188 8.56 -6.73 -3.34
C LEU A 188 9.27 -5.45 -3.83
N THR A 189 9.18 -4.33 -3.11
CA THR A 189 9.79 -3.05 -3.52
C THR A 189 11.24 -2.88 -3.06
N CYS A 190 11.64 -3.47 -1.93
CA CYS A 190 13.01 -3.33 -1.41
C CYS A 190 14.09 -3.78 -2.41
N PRO A 191 13.96 -4.92 -3.11
CA PRO A 191 14.91 -5.32 -4.14
C PRO A 191 15.06 -4.26 -5.24
N ILE A 192 13.96 -3.66 -5.71
CA ILE A 192 13.96 -2.60 -6.72
C ILE A 192 14.75 -1.39 -6.21
N HIS A 193 14.47 -0.92 -5.00
CA HIS A 193 15.18 0.23 -4.40
C HIS A 193 16.67 -0.04 -4.17
N LEU A 194 17.05 -1.28 -3.88
CA LEU A 194 18.46 -1.67 -3.75
C LEU A 194 19.20 -1.52 -5.08
N GLU A 195 18.62 -1.97 -6.19
CA GLU A 195 19.17 -1.80 -7.54
C GLU A 195 19.21 -0.32 -7.96
N MET A 196 18.18 0.45 -7.61
CA MET A 196 18.11 1.87 -7.94
C MET A 196 19.03 2.77 -7.11
N LYS A 197 19.63 2.25 -6.02
CA LYS A 197 20.42 3.02 -5.05
C LYS A 197 21.54 3.85 -5.68
N ALA A 198 22.20 3.34 -6.72
CA ALA A 198 23.25 4.06 -7.43
C ALA A 198 22.69 5.28 -8.19
N HIS A 199 21.57 5.09 -8.91
CA HIS A 199 20.88 6.14 -9.64
C HIS A 199 20.32 7.22 -8.71
N TYR A 200 19.75 6.83 -7.57
CA TYR A 200 19.28 7.80 -6.56
C TYR A 200 20.39 8.70 -6.01
N ARG A 201 21.64 8.21 -5.91
CA ARG A 201 22.77 9.04 -5.45
C ARG A 201 23.12 10.17 -6.41
N LEU A 202 22.72 10.07 -7.68
CA LEU A 202 22.92 11.11 -8.69
C LEU A 202 21.93 12.25 -8.54
N LEU A 203 20.75 12.03 -7.95
CA LEU A 203 19.80 13.10 -7.66
C LEU A 203 20.41 14.13 -6.72
N TRP A 204 20.17 15.41 -7.00
CA TRP A 204 20.64 16.52 -6.16
C TRP A 204 22.14 16.45 -5.86
N SER A 205 22.91 16.20 -6.92
CA SER A 205 24.38 16.13 -6.92
C SER A 205 24.95 16.96 -8.08
N GLY A 206 26.28 17.02 -8.23
CA GLY A 206 26.93 17.70 -9.36
C GLY A 206 26.39 17.28 -10.74
N PRO A 207 26.31 15.97 -11.05
CA PRO A 207 25.65 15.47 -12.25
C PRO A 207 24.21 15.97 -12.47
N TRP A 208 23.40 16.07 -11.41
CA TRP A 208 22.05 16.60 -11.51
C TRP A 208 22.05 18.09 -11.85
N LEU A 209 22.94 18.89 -11.24
CA LEU A 209 23.07 20.31 -11.58
C LEU A 209 23.50 20.53 -13.03
N ALA A 210 24.37 19.66 -13.56
CA ALA A 210 24.84 19.78 -14.93
C ALA A 210 23.83 19.25 -15.96
N ARG A 211 23.16 18.13 -15.67
CA ARG A 211 22.32 17.38 -16.63
C ARG A 211 21.12 16.71 -15.95
N ALA A 212 20.29 17.48 -15.24
CA ALA A 212 19.12 16.99 -14.49
C ALA A 212 18.21 16.06 -15.31
N GLY A 213 17.90 16.46 -16.56
CA GLY A 213 17.04 15.67 -17.44
C GLY A 213 17.62 14.30 -17.82
N TRP A 214 18.95 14.18 -17.98
CA TRP A 214 19.60 12.89 -18.23
C TRP A 214 19.58 12.01 -16.98
N VAL A 215 19.81 12.60 -15.80
CA VAL A 215 19.75 11.87 -14.53
C VAL A 215 18.36 11.29 -14.29
N LEU A 216 17.29 12.08 -14.51
CA LEU A 216 15.93 11.56 -14.37
C LEU A 216 15.61 10.50 -15.41
N ARG A 217 15.97 10.73 -16.68
CA ARG A 217 15.78 9.75 -17.75
C ARG A 217 16.42 8.41 -17.39
N GLY A 218 17.71 8.40 -17.02
CA GLY A 218 18.40 7.18 -16.65
C GLY A 218 17.81 6.51 -15.40
N LEU A 219 17.31 7.29 -14.44
CA LEU A 219 16.62 6.77 -13.27
C LEU A 219 15.29 6.08 -13.63
N LEU A 220 14.48 6.68 -14.51
CA LEU A 220 13.23 6.09 -14.97
C LEU A 220 13.46 4.88 -15.88
N GLU A 221 14.45 4.93 -16.78
CA GLU A 221 14.85 3.77 -17.60
C GLU A 221 15.37 2.62 -16.75
N SER A 222 16.10 2.92 -15.66
CA SER A 222 16.54 1.89 -14.71
C SER A 222 15.35 1.29 -13.96
N LEU A 223 14.38 2.10 -13.55
CA LEU A 223 13.17 1.62 -12.87
C LEU A 223 12.31 0.77 -13.81
N ASP A 224 12.10 1.25 -15.03
CA ASP A 224 11.42 0.54 -16.10
C ASP A 224 12.02 -0.86 -16.27
N LYS A 225 13.35 -0.98 -16.42
CA LYS A 225 14.04 -2.28 -16.47
C LYS A 225 13.79 -3.20 -15.27
N GLN A 226 13.54 -2.66 -14.08
CA GLN A 226 13.20 -3.49 -12.90
C GLN A 226 11.74 -3.96 -12.92
N LEU A 227 10.86 -3.19 -13.55
CA LEU A 227 9.45 -3.52 -13.69
C LEU A 227 9.18 -4.51 -14.84
N TYR A 228 10.13 -4.70 -15.77
CA TYR A 228 10.06 -5.71 -16.83
C TYR A 228 11.03 -6.86 -16.56
N ARG A 229 10.53 -8.10 -16.53
CA ARG A 229 11.35 -9.28 -16.20
C ARG A 229 12.34 -9.66 -17.32
N ASP A 230 12.10 -9.18 -18.53
CA ASP A 230 12.93 -9.48 -19.69
C ASP A 230 13.01 -8.27 -20.64
N SER A 231 14.13 -7.53 -20.58
CA SER A 231 14.40 -6.41 -21.49
C SER A 231 14.50 -6.83 -22.96
N SER A 232 14.64 -8.13 -23.26
CA SER A 232 14.68 -8.63 -24.63
C SER A 232 13.31 -8.57 -25.32
N ALA A 233 12.22 -8.87 -24.61
CA ALA A 233 10.88 -8.88 -25.18
C ALA A 233 10.35 -7.46 -25.45
N LYS A 234 10.66 -6.50 -24.56
CA LYS A 234 10.41 -5.07 -24.81
C LYS A 234 11.24 -4.56 -26.00
N GLY A 235 12.50 -4.98 -26.13
CA GLY A 235 13.32 -4.67 -27.30
C GLY A 235 12.78 -5.25 -28.62
N VAL A 236 12.19 -6.45 -28.58
CA VAL A 236 11.48 -7.05 -29.73
C VAL A 236 10.22 -6.25 -30.06
N LEU A 237 9.44 -5.85 -29.06
CA LEU A 237 8.21 -5.06 -29.24
C LEU A 237 8.51 -3.66 -29.77
N ASP A 238 9.48 -2.96 -29.19
CA ASP A 238 9.96 -1.65 -29.65
C ASP A 238 10.57 -1.78 -31.06
N GLY A 239 11.26 -2.88 -31.36
CA GLY A 239 11.78 -3.18 -32.70
C GLY A 239 10.68 -3.43 -33.73
N LEU A 240 9.59 -4.10 -33.34
CA LEU A 240 8.40 -4.31 -34.18
C LEU A 240 7.63 -3.00 -34.39
N LEU A 241 7.41 -2.23 -33.32
CA LEU A 241 6.78 -0.90 -33.37
C LEU A 241 7.58 0.07 -34.24
N GLU A 242 8.91 0.09 -34.09
CA GLU A 242 9.80 0.95 -34.88
C GLU A 242 9.90 0.48 -36.34
N SER A 243 9.84 -0.83 -36.60
CA SER A 243 9.74 -1.35 -37.98
C SER A 243 8.42 -0.97 -38.62
N LEU A 244 7.29 -1.09 -37.91
CA LEU A 244 5.96 -0.67 -38.36
C LEU A 244 5.90 0.84 -38.63
N LYS A 245 6.46 1.66 -37.72
CA LYS A 245 6.55 3.11 -37.90
C LYS A 245 7.44 3.49 -39.08
N LYS A 246 8.60 2.84 -39.27
CA LYS A 246 9.47 3.08 -40.44
C LYS A 246 8.85 2.64 -41.76
N GLN A 247 7.99 1.63 -41.76
CA GLN A 247 7.20 1.27 -42.95
C GLN A 247 6.10 2.32 -43.22
N LEU A 248 5.53 2.91 -42.18
CA LEU A 248 4.53 3.98 -42.29
C LEU A 248 5.13 5.32 -42.79
N ASP A 249 6.36 5.65 -42.39
CA ASP A 249 7.04 6.90 -42.77
C ASP A 249 7.71 6.87 -44.16
N ARG A 250 7.97 5.67 -44.72
CA ARG A 250 8.69 5.53 -46.00
C ARG A 250 7.80 5.59 -47.24
N ASP A 251 6.48 5.47 -47.10
CA ASP A 251 5.59 5.40 -48.25
C ASP A 251 4.35 6.26 -48.04
N SER A 252 4.32 7.45 -48.65
CA SER A 252 3.09 8.21 -48.85
C SER A 252 2.05 7.45 -49.71
N SER A 253 2.48 6.38 -50.40
CA SER A 253 1.64 5.46 -51.17
C SER A 253 1.08 4.28 -50.34
N ALA A 254 1.70 3.93 -49.20
CA ALA A 254 1.30 2.78 -48.37
C ALA A 254 0.08 3.07 -47.51
N LYS A 255 -0.29 4.34 -47.31
CA LYS A 255 -1.57 4.68 -46.66
C LYS A 255 -2.77 4.21 -47.49
N GLY A 256 -2.70 4.31 -48.82
CA GLY A 256 -3.75 3.83 -49.72
C GLY A 256 -3.82 2.30 -49.84
N VAL A 257 -2.67 1.62 -49.77
CA VAL A 257 -2.60 0.16 -49.76
C VAL A 257 -3.05 -0.40 -48.40
N LEU A 258 -2.67 0.25 -47.29
CA LEU A 258 -3.12 -0.11 -45.96
C LEU A 258 -4.61 0.18 -45.80
N ASP A 259 -5.13 1.35 -46.19
CA ASP A 259 -6.57 1.66 -46.15
C ASP A 259 -7.38 0.71 -47.07
N GLY A 260 -6.83 0.32 -48.23
CA GLY A 260 -7.43 -0.67 -49.13
C GLY A 260 -7.38 -2.12 -48.60
N LEU A 261 -6.31 -2.51 -47.91
CA LEU A 261 -6.20 -3.79 -47.22
C LEU A 261 -7.03 -3.82 -45.95
N LEU A 262 -7.13 -2.72 -45.20
CA LEU A 262 -7.98 -2.57 -44.02
C LEU A 262 -9.45 -2.58 -44.42
N GLU A 263 -9.84 -1.94 -45.52
CA GLU A 263 -11.20 -2.02 -46.06
C GLU A 263 -11.51 -3.39 -46.69
N SER A 264 -10.55 -4.05 -47.34
CA SER A 264 -10.71 -5.44 -47.80
C SER A 264 -10.80 -6.44 -46.64
N LEU A 265 -9.96 -6.28 -45.60
CA LEU A 265 -10.01 -7.05 -44.36
C LEU A 265 -11.29 -6.77 -43.58
N LYS A 266 -11.74 -5.53 -43.45
CA LYS A 266 -13.03 -5.17 -42.83
C LYS A 266 -14.22 -5.73 -43.62
N LYS A 267 -14.20 -5.70 -44.96
CA LYS A 267 -15.23 -6.33 -45.82
C LYS A 267 -15.24 -7.85 -45.77
N GLN A 268 -14.07 -8.49 -45.60
CA GLN A 268 -13.97 -9.92 -45.35
C GLN A 268 -14.40 -10.26 -43.90
N LEU A 269 -14.06 -9.43 -42.90
CA LEU A 269 -14.43 -9.61 -41.49
C LEU A 269 -15.92 -9.39 -41.21
N TYR A 270 -16.63 -8.59 -42.00
CA TYR A 270 -18.08 -8.38 -41.82
C TYR A 270 -18.95 -9.53 -42.39
N ARG A 271 -18.35 -10.49 -43.11
CA ARG A 271 -19.06 -11.64 -43.67
C ARG A 271 -18.97 -12.90 -42.82
N ASP A 272 -18.01 -13.00 -41.91
CA ASP A 272 -17.75 -14.24 -41.17
C ASP A 272 -17.66 -13.97 -39.66
N SER A 273 -18.74 -14.30 -38.95
CA SER A 273 -18.88 -14.14 -37.49
C SER A 273 -17.84 -14.95 -36.70
N SER A 274 -17.15 -15.91 -37.33
CA SER A 274 -16.07 -16.71 -36.74
C SER A 274 -14.73 -15.95 -36.65
N ALA A 275 -14.44 -15.02 -37.56
CA ALA A 275 -13.16 -14.31 -37.63
C ALA A 275 -13.02 -13.20 -36.56
N LYS A 276 -14.14 -12.66 -36.08
CA LYS A 276 -14.16 -11.70 -34.97
C LYS A 276 -13.66 -12.35 -33.67
N GLY A 277 -14.06 -13.60 -33.38
CA GLY A 277 -13.57 -14.34 -32.23
C GLY A 277 -12.08 -14.68 -32.30
N VAL A 278 -11.54 -14.89 -33.50
CA VAL A 278 -10.10 -15.08 -33.72
C VAL A 278 -9.33 -13.77 -33.50
N LEU A 279 -9.86 -12.63 -33.95
CA LEU A 279 -9.23 -11.32 -33.72
C LEU A 279 -9.28 -10.90 -32.25
N ASP A 280 -10.43 -11.07 -31.60
CA ASP A 280 -10.59 -10.86 -30.16
C ASP A 280 -9.66 -11.81 -29.40
N GLY A 281 -9.51 -13.07 -29.83
CA GLY A 281 -8.57 -14.03 -29.25
C GLY A 281 -7.09 -13.69 -29.49
N VAL A 282 -6.73 -13.12 -30.64
CA VAL A 282 -5.36 -12.65 -30.93
C VAL A 282 -5.04 -11.37 -30.16
N LEU A 283 -5.99 -10.44 -30.07
CA LEU A 283 -5.86 -9.24 -29.23
C LEU A 283 -5.80 -9.61 -27.75
N GLU A 284 -6.66 -10.50 -27.27
CA GLU A 284 -6.63 -11.02 -25.90
C GLU A 284 -5.36 -11.84 -25.64
N SER A 285 -4.82 -12.55 -26.64
CA SER A 285 -3.54 -13.25 -26.53
C SER A 285 -2.34 -12.28 -26.54
N LEU A 286 -2.39 -11.20 -27.32
CA LEU A 286 -1.39 -10.13 -27.33
C LEU A 286 -1.43 -9.33 -26.04
N ASP A 287 -2.63 -9.01 -25.54
CA ASP A 287 -2.87 -8.33 -24.27
C ASP A 287 -2.42 -9.22 -23.11
N LYS A 288 -2.79 -10.51 -23.11
CA LYS A 288 -2.23 -11.52 -22.18
C LYS A 288 -0.72 -11.71 -22.33
N GLN A 289 -0.12 -11.53 -23.51
CA GLN A 289 1.33 -11.60 -23.70
C GLN A 289 2.04 -10.34 -23.21
N LEU A 290 1.47 -9.15 -23.43
CA LEU A 290 1.91 -7.86 -22.87
C LEU A 290 1.82 -7.88 -21.34
N GLU A 291 0.70 -8.39 -20.82
CA GLU A 291 0.49 -8.70 -19.42
C GLU A 291 1.29 -9.93 -18.94
N ARG A 292 2.14 -10.61 -19.71
CA ARG A 292 3.01 -11.68 -19.15
C ARG A 292 4.44 -11.21 -18.90
N GLN A 293 4.77 -9.97 -19.27
CA GLN A 293 6.15 -9.48 -19.32
C GLN A 293 6.54 -8.47 -18.21
N LEU A 294 5.57 -7.94 -17.46
CA LEU A 294 5.81 -7.11 -16.28
C LEU A 294 6.00 -7.96 -15.02
N TYR A 295 6.87 -7.52 -14.12
CA TYR A 295 7.28 -8.22 -12.89
C TYR A 295 6.11 -8.52 -11.92
N PHE A 296 4.95 -7.87 -12.11
CA PHE A 296 3.76 -7.96 -11.26
C PHE A 296 2.50 -8.44 -11.97
N THR A 297 2.58 -9.13 -13.10
CA THR A 297 1.35 -9.52 -13.80
C THR A 297 0.70 -10.79 -13.32
N ASP A 298 1.46 -11.64 -12.65
CA ASP A 298 0.99 -12.74 -11.83
C ASP A 298 0.47 -12.27 -10.45
N LEU A 299 0.37 -10.96 -10.23
CA LEU A 299 -0.30 -10.33 -9.09
C LEU A 299 -1.67 -9.80 -9.53
N ASN A 300 -2.68 -9.99 -8.68
CA ASN A 300 -4.02 -9.48 -8.90
C ASN A 300 -4.01 -7.96 -9.23
N PRO A 301 -4.80 -7.49 -10.21
CA PRO A 301 -4.75 -6.10 -10.68
C PRO A 301 -4.93 -5.04 -9.58
N ALA A 302 -5.85 -5.27 -8.62
CA ALA A 302 -6.06 -4.33 -7.52
C ALA A 302 -4.83 -4.25 -6.59
N CYS A 303 -4.20 -5.40 -6.30
CA CYS A 303 -2.96 -5.45 -5.52
C CYS A 303 -1.79 -4.84 -6.30
N ARG A 304 -1.73 -5.02 -7.62
CA ARG A 304 -0.72 -4.45 -8.51
C ARG A 304 -0.80 -2.92 -8.50
N GLU A 305 -1.99 -2.36 -8.64
CA GLU A 305 -2.22 -0.91 -8.57
C GLU A 305 -1.74 -0.32 -7.24
N LEU A 306 -2.10 -0.94 -6.11
CA LEU A 306 -1.67 -0.50 -4.78
C LEU A 306 -0.16 -0.59 -4.59
N LEU A 307 0.47 -1.67 -5.05
CA LEU A 307 1.91 -1.87 -5.01
C LEU A 307 2.66 -0.80 -5.85
N LEU A 308 2.16 -0.50 -7.04
CA LEU A 308 2.71 0.56 -7.89
C LEU A 308 2.50 1.95 -7.29
N GLY A 309 1.36 2.17 -6.63
CA GLY A 309 1.12 3.36 -5.82
C GLY A 309 2.14 3.52 -4.70
N ARG A 310 2.44 2.43 -3.99
CA ARG A 310 3.44 2.41 -2.92
C ARG A 310 4.86 2.68 -3.45
N LEU A 311 5.21 2.08 -4.59
CA LEU A 311 6.49 2.29 -5.25
C LEU A 311 6.65 3.73 -5.74
N HIS A 312 5.60 4.34 -6.29
CA HIS A 312 5.57 5.75 -6.70
C HIS A 312 5.86 6.67 -5.50
N GLU A 313 5.19 6.44 -4.38
CA GLU A 313 5.41 7.20 -3.16
C GLU A 313 6.85 7.05 -2.65
N GLU A 314 7.38 5.82 -2.59
CA GLU A 314 8.75 5.55 -2.15
C GLU A 314 9.80 6.18 -3.06
N PHE A 315 9.57 6.17 -4.37
CA PHE A 315 10.41 6.83 -5.35
C PHE A 315 10.49 8.35 -5.08
N LEU A 316 9.35 8.99 -4.84
CA LEU A 316 9.28 10.41 -4.51
C LEU A 316 9.91 10.70 -3.14
N VAL A 317 9.70 9.85 -2.14
CA VAL A 317 10.35 9.95 -0.82
C VAL A 317 11.87 9.96 -1.00
N GLU A 318 12.42 9.04 -1.78
CA GLU A 318 13.86 9.00 -2.04
C GLU A 318 14.34 10.22 -2.85
N TYR A 319 13.56 10.68 -3.83
CA TYR A 319 13.86 11.90 -4.60
C TYR A 319 13.96 13.13 -3.69
N VAL A 320 12.95 13.37 -2.85
CA VAL A 320 12.89 14.50 -1.92
C VAL A 320 13.92 14.35 -0.80
N ARG A 321 14.16 13.14 -0.32
CA ARG A 321 15.22 12.87 0.66
C ARG A 321 16.59 13.29 0.13
N ARG A 322 16.90 12.99 -1.14
CA ARG A 322 18.16 13.41 -1.79
C ARG A 322 18.26 14.93 -1.90
N MET A 323 17.16 15.60 -2.19
CA MET A 323 17.06 17.06 -2.19
C MET A 323 17.43 17.66 -0.82
N MET A 324 16.91 17.08 0.26
CA MET A 324 17.09 17.58 1.62
C MET A 324 18.44 17.21 2.26
N MET A 325 19.31 16.47 1.58
CA MET A 325 20.64 16.13 2.11
C MET A 325 21.62 17.32 2.16
N GLY A 326 21.26 18.49 1.62
CA GLY A 326 22.07 19.70 1.68
C GLY A 326 23.38 19.63 0.89
N LYS A 327 23.48 18.73 -0.10
CA LYS A 327 24.65 18.62 -1.00
C LYS A 327 24.72 19.74 -2.04
N VAL A 328 23.56 20.32 -2.34
CA VAL A 328 23.38 21.42 -3.29
C VAL A 328 22.81 22.59 -2.50
N ILE A 329 23.33 23.79 -2.79
CA ILE A 329 22.83 25.05 -2.26
C ILE A 329 22.74 26.01 -3.44
N MET A 330 21.56 26.55 -3.70
CA MET A 330 21.30 27.45 -4.82
C MET A 330 21.52 28.89 -4.38
N ARG A 331 22.62 29.48 -4.82
CA ARG A 331 23.10 30.77 -4.32
C ARG A 331 22.48 31.93 -5.08
N SER A 332 22.19 31.75 -6.37
CA SER A 332 21.64 32.80 -7.22
C SER A 332 20.16 32.59 -7.49
N LYS A 333 19.43 33.70 -7.69
CA LYS A 333 18.02 33.68 -8.13
C LYS A 333 17.84 32.85 -9.41
N LYS A 334 18.76 32.98 -10.36
CA LYS A 334 18.76 32.24 -11.63
C LYS A 334 18.88 30.73 -11.43
N GLU A 335 19.75 30.27 -10.53
CA GLU A 335 19.86 28.84 -10.17
C GLU A 335 18.57 28.32 -9.55
N GLN A 336 17.96 29.11 -8.66
CA GLN A 336 16.72 28.75 -7.98
C GLN A 336 15.54 28.63 -8.97
N GLU A 337 15.40 29.59 -9.89
CA GLU A 337 14.36 29.56 -10.93
C GLU A 337 14.57 28.39 -11.90
N ALA A 338 15.81 28.14 -12.34
CA ALA A 338 16.13 27.02 -13.22
C ALA A 338 15.81 25.67 -12.55
N ALA A 339 16.18 25.50 -11.28
CA ALA A 339 15.87 24.30 -10.52
C ALA A 339 14.36 24.12 -10.28
N ALA A 340 13.62 25.22 -10.06
CA ALA A 340 12.18 25.18 -9.92
C ALA A 340 11.49 24.71 -11.20
N THR A 341 11.89 25.23 -12.37
CA THR A 341 11.36 24.76 -13.66
C THR A 341 11.67 23.28 -13.89
N LEU A 342 12.91 22.86 -13.63
CA LEU A 342 13.30 21.45 -13.74
C LEU A 342 12.49 20.54 -12.81
N LEU A 343 12.17 20.99 -11.60
CA LEU A 343 11.34 20.25 -10.65
C LEU A 343 9.92 20.02 -11.16
N CYS A 344 9.30 21.02 -11.78
CA CYS A 344 7.99 20.87 -12.43
C CYS A 344 8.06 19.87 -13.58
N ASP A 345 9.07 19.97 -14.43
CA ASP A 345 9.27 19.03 -15.55
C ASP A 345 9.48 17.60 -15.05
N HIS A 346 10.26 17.44 -13.97
CA HIS A 346 10.48 16.14 -13.34
C HIS A 346 9.18 15.59 -12.76
N SER A 347 8.36 16.41 -12.11
CA SER A 347 7.05 15.98 -11.60
C SER A 347 6.17 15.40 -12.69
N ASN A 348 6.08 16.09 -13.83
CA ASN A 348 5.26 15.65 -14.96
C ASN A 348 5.75 14.33 -15.55
N LYS A 349 7.07 14.17 -15.70
CA LYS A 349 7.68 12.93 -16.23
C LYS A 349 7.51 11.75 -15.27
N ILE A 350 7.69 11.98 -13.97
CA ILE A 350 7.51 10.94 -12.95
C ILE A 350 6.04 10.50 -12.92
N GLN A 351 5.11 11.46 -12.90
CA GLN A 351 3.67 11.16 -12.91
C GLN A 351 3.26 10.42 -14.17
N ALA A 352 3.68 10.87 -15.36
CA ALA A 352 3.38 10.20 -16.62
C ALA A 352 3.88 8.75 -16.60
N PHE A 353 5.13 8.53 -16.19
CA PHE A 353 5.71 7.19 -16.07
C PHE A 353 4.88 6.29 -15.14
N PHE A 354 4.58 6.73 -13.91
CA PHE A 354 3.83 5.90 -12.97
C PHE A 354 2.37 5.71 -13.37
N SER A 355 1.75 6.70 -14.01
CA SER A 355 0.40 6.58 -14.60
C SER A 355 0.37 5.54 -15.71
N GLU A 356 1.36 5.53 -16.62
CA GLU A 356 1.49 4.52 -17.68
C GLU A 356 1.67 3.10 -17.11
N GLN A 357 2.35 2.96 -15.98
CA GLN A 357 2.51 1.67 -15.31
C GLN A 357 1.24 1.22 -14.56
N GLY A 358 0.27 2.10 -14.33
CA GLY A 358 -0.99 1.81 -13.62
C GLY A 358 -1.02 2.23 -12.15
N SER A 359 -0.25 3.24 -11.75
CA SER A 359 -0.34 3.86 -10.42
C SER A 359 -1.53 4.82 -10.33
N SER A 360 -2.35 4.70 -9.28
CA SER A 360 -3.48 5.60 -9.01
C SER A 360 -3.15 6.80 -8.12
N ARG A 361 -1.88 6.99 -7.73
CA ARG A 361 -1.45 8.06 -6.80
C ARG A 361 -1.33 9.43 -7.46
N VAL A 362 -2.42 9.93 -8.04
CA VAL A 362 -2.47 11.28 -8.64
C VAL A 362 -2.28 12.37 -7.58
N GLU A 363 -2.64 12.11 -6.33
CA GLU A 363 -2.51 13.08 -5.23
C GLU A 363 -1.05 13.46 -4.91
N LEU A 364 -0.07 12.67 -5.37
CA LEU A 364 1.35 12.95 -5.16
C LEU A 364 1.91 13.96 -6.18
N HIS A 365 1.26 14.14 -7.33
CA HIS A 365 1.72 15.03 -8.41
C HIS A 365 2.01 16.48 -7.97
N PRO A 366 1.21 17.11 -7.09
CA PRO A 366 1.47 18.49 -6.65
C PRO A 366 2.68 18.66 -5.72
N LEU A 367 3.29 17.58 -5.21
CA LEU A 367 4.37 17.65 -4.23
C LEU A 367 5.60 18.41 -4.73
N LEU A 368 6.18 17.99 -5.87
CA LEU A 368 7.37 18.63 -6.44
C LEU A 368 7.08 20.06 -6.95
N PRO A 369 5.93 20.34 -7.59
CA PRO A 369 5.52 21.70 -7.91
C PRO A 369 5.43 22.62 -6.70
N ARG A 370 4.88 22.18 -5.56
CA ARG A 370 4.87 23.00 -4.33
C ARG A 370 6.28 23.30 -3.81
N ILE A 371 7.17 22.32 -3.85
CA ILE A 371 8.58 22.55 -3.51
C ILE A 371 9.24 23.51 -4.52
N SER A 372 8.84 23.45 -5.80
CA SER A 372 9.36 24.36 -6.84
C SER A 372 8.93 25.81 -6.60
N GLU A 373 7.70 26.05 -6.12
CA GLU A 373 7.24 27.38 -5.71
C GLU A 373 8.10 27.94 -4.58
N LEU A 374 8.42 27.15 -3.54
CA LEU A 374 9.34 27.58 -2.48
C LEU A 374 10.70 28.01 -3.03
N LEU A 375 11.22 27.30 -4.04
CA LEU A 375 12.47 27.68 -4.69
C LEU A 375 12.34 28.96 -5.51
N ARG A 376 11.17 29.26 -6.10
CA ARG A 376 10.98 30.48 -6.90
C ARG A 376 10.80 31.73 -6.03
N LEU A 377 10.01 31.64 -4.96
CA LEU A 377 9.64 32.76 -4.09
C LEU A 377 10.84 33.40 -3.42
N GLN A 378 11.03 34.71 -3.55
CA GLN A 378 12.24 35.39 -3.03
C GLN A 378 12.02 36.03 -1.65
N ASP A 379 10.85 36.61 -1.44
CA ASP A 379 10.53 37.36 -0.23
C ASP A 379 10.11 36.43 0.93
N ARG A 380 10.37 36.87 2.16
CA ARG A 380 10.13 36.06 3.37
C ARG A 380 8.64 35.80 3.61
N LYS A 381 7.76 36.77 3.32
CA LYS A 381 6.32 36.66 3.62
C LYS A 381 5.66 35.63 2.69
N SER A 382 5.99 35.64 1.41
CA SER A 382 5.52 34.62 0.46
C SER A 382 6.03 33.24 0.83
N LEU A 383 7.29 33.11 1.28
CA LEU A 383 7.81 31.84 1.77
C LEU A 383 7.06 31.33 3.01
N GLN A 384 6.70 32.22 3.95
CA GLN A 384 5.87 31.85 5.10
C GLN A 384 4.49 31.34 4.64
N LEU A 385 3.86 32.04 3.70
CA LEU A 385 2.56 31.67 3.17
C LEU A 385 2.60 30.31 2.46
N GLU A 386 3.58 30.10 1.58
CA GLU A 386 3.68 28.83 0.84
C GLU A 386 4.03 27.66 1.77
N VAL A 387 4.89 27.86 2.77
CA VAL A 387 5.15 26.83 3.79
C VAL A 387 3.89 26.51 4.60
N ALA A 388 3.07 27.52 4.92
CA ALA A 388 1.79 27.29 5.59
C ALA A 388 0.83 26.48 4.68
N VAL A 389 0.71 26.84 3.40
CA VAL A 389 -0.08 26.08 2.42
C VAL A 389 0.44 24.64 2.26
N MET A 390 1.75 24.43 2.23
CA MET A 390 2.31 23.08 2.21
C MET A 390 1.94 22.30 3.48
N ALA A 391 1.95 22.94 4.65
CA ALA A 391 1.60 22.29 5.90
C ALA A 391 0.10 21.93 6.02
N THR A 392 -0.79 22.59 5.27
CA THR A 392 -2.20 22.17 5.21
C THR A 392 -2.39 20.90 4.38
N HIS A 393 -1.63 20.76 3.29
CA HIS A 393 -1.68 19.58 2.42
C HIS A 393 -0.87 18.41 2.99
N TYR A 394 0.22 18.72 3.71
CA TYR A 394 1.11 17.76 4.36
C TYR A 394 1.29 18.10 5.85
N PRO A 395 0.33 17.72 6.70
CA PRO A 395 0.36 18.01 8.14
C PRO A 395 1.47 17.29 8.90
N ASP A 396 2.24 16.42 8.26
CA ASP A 396 3.43 15.78 8.82
C ASP A 396 4.74 16.50 8.43
N LEU A 397 4.66 17.66 7.76
CA LEU A 397 5.79 18.55 7.56
C LEU A 397 6.33 19.04 8.92
N ARG A 398 7.64 18.90 9.13
CA ARG A 398 8.33 19.21 10.39
C ARG A 398 9.31 20.35 10.19
N SER A 399 9.71 20.97 11.30
CA SER A 399 10.72 22.04 11.33
C SER A 399 12.03 21.65 10.63
N CYS A 400 12.47 20.39 10.74
CA CYS A 400 13.66 19.90 10.05
C CYS A 400 13.52 19.86 8.53
N HIS A 401 12.33 19.52 8.00
CA HIS A 401 12.04 19.53 6.56
C HIS A 401 12.08 20.97 6.03
N VAL A 402 11.43 21.90 6.72
CA VAL A 402 11.44 23.34 6.37
C VAL A 402 12.86 23.88 6.39
N TYR A 403 13.65 23.55 7.41
CA TYR A 403 15.03 23.98 7.51
C TYR A 403 15.86 23.49 6.32
N ALA A 404 15.76 22.20 5.95
CA ALA A 404 16.51 21.63 4.83
C ALA A 404 16.13 22.30 3.49
N LEU A 405 14.85 22.52 3.24
CA LEU A 405 14.36 23.19 2.02
C LEU A 405 14.81 24.65 1.94
N MET A 406 14.75 25.39 3.04
CA MET A 406 15.19 26.79 3.05
C MET A 406 16.72 26.92 2.99
N SER A 407 17.46 25.95 3.55
CA SER A 407 18.92 25.87 3.42
C SER A 407 19.35 25.61 1.99
N LEU A 408 18.63 24.73 1.28
CA LEU A 408 18.82 24.51 -0.16
C LEU A 408 18.68 25.81 -0.97
N LYS A 409 17.77 26.71 -0.56
CA LYS A 409 17.56 28.05 -1.13
C LYS A 409 18.55 29.11 -0.63
N ASN A 410 19.56 28.73 0.15
CA ASN A 410 20.57 29.65 0.71
C ASN A 410 19.97 30.78 1.58
N LYS A 411 18.92 30.50 2.36
CA LYS A 411 18.38 31.47 3.34
C LYS A 411 19.23 31.51 4.61
N SER A 412 19.26 32.68 5.26
CA SER A 412 19.95 32.84 6.53
C SER A 412 19.29 32.02 7.63
N ALA A 413 20.06 31.49 8.57
CA ALA A 413 19.49 30.74 9.70
C ALA A 413 18.42 31.56 10.46
N ALA A 414 18.63 32.87 10.61
CA ALA A 414 17.67 33.78 11.23
C ALA A 414 16.32 33.82 10.49
N ASP A 415 16.34 33.95 9.15
CA ASP A 415 15.11 33.93 8.35
C ASP A 415 14.42 32.56 8.42
N ILE A 416 15.17 31.47 8.41
CA ILE A 416 14.63 30.12 8.54
C ILE A 416 13.91 29.96 9.87
N HIS A 417 14.50 30.41 10.98
CA HIS A 417 13.87 30.37 12.29
C HIS A 417 12.60 31.21 12.36
N ILE A 418 12.56 32.37 11.69
CA ILE A 418 11.36 33.19 11.58
C ILE A 418 10.25 32.46 10.80
N ILE A 419 10.59 31.79 9.71
CA ILE A 419 9.63 31.00 8.92
C ILE A 419 9.09 29.82 9.75
N ILE A 420 9.97 29.07 10.42
CA ILE A 420 9.57 27.95 11.27
C ILE A 420 8.68 28.42 12.43
N ARG A 421 9.03 29.54 13.08
CA ARG A 421 8.21 30.11 14.15
C ARG A 421 6.81 30.47 13.65
N SER A 422 6.73 31.18 12.53
CA SER A 422 5.46 31.54 11.89
C SER A 422 4.62 30.31 11.55
N LEU A 423 5.23 29.23 11.06
CA LEU A 423 4.53 27.96 10.84
C LEU A 423 3.96 27.37 12.14
N LYS A 424 4.73 27.37 13.22
CA LYS A 424 4.27 26.84 14.52
C LYS A 424 3.08 27.63 15.08
N GLU A 425 3.06 28.95 14.86
CA GLU A 425 1.98 29.84 15.30
C GLU A 425 0.72 29.73 14.43
N THR A 426 0.86 29.41 13.14
CA THR A 426 -0.23 29.38 12.16
C THR A 426 -0.75 27.98 11.85
N ARG A 427 -0.15 26.93 12.43
CA ARG A 427 -0.51 25.54 12.13
C ARG A 427 -1.96 25.27 12.57
N PRO A 428 -2.85 24.82 11.66
CA PRO A 428 -4.20 24.46 12.04
C PRO A 428 -4.17 23.21 12.95
N GLN A 429 -4.99 23.21 14.00
CA GLN A 429 -5.28 22.02 14.79
C GLN A 429 -6.27 21.15 13.99
N LEU A 430 -5.76 20.35 13.05
CA LEU A 430 -6.60 19.53 12.16
C LEU A 430 -6.96 18.19 12.82
N PRO A 431 -8.24 17.77 12.80
CA PRO A 431 -8.64 16.43 13.18
C PRO A 431 -8.04 15.40 12.22
N SER A 432 -7.50 14.33 12.79
CA SER A 432 -6.63 13.35 12.15
C SER A 432 -7.38 12.31 11.33
N THR A 433 -7.96 12.70 10.19
CA THR A 433 -8.48 11.70 9.24
C THR A 433 -8.39 12.24 7.81
N ASN A 434 -7.60 11.58 6.96
CA ASN A 434 -7.45 11.75 5.48
C ASN A 434 -6.25 12.54 4.94
N HIS A 435 -5.21 12.79 5.74
CA HIS A 435 -3.99 13.45 5.22
C HIS A 435 -2.90 12.47 4.78
N ILE A 436 -2.19 12.81 3.71
CA ILE A 436 -1.05 12.04 3.20
C ILE A 436 0.16 12.29 4.10
N ALA A 437 0.57 11.26 4.84
CA ALA A 437 1.75 11.30 5.72
C ALA A 437 3.07 11.10 4.94
N PHE A 438 3.34 11.96 3.95
CA PHE A 438 4.52 11.84 3.08
C PHE A 438 5.85 12.19 3.78
N PHE A 439 5.94 13.34 4.45
CA PHE A 439 7.18 13.84 5.04
C PHE A 439 7.66 13.05 6.25
N SER A 440 6.78 12.33 6.94
CA SER A 440 7.12 11.38 8.01
C SER A 440 8.07 10.28 7.51
N ARG A 441 7.96 9.93 6.22
CA ARG A 441 8.79 8.94 5.54
C ARG A 441 10.08 9.52 4.96
N VAL A 442 10.26 10.85 4.97
CA VAL A 442 11.46 11.53 4.44
C VAL A 442 12.44 11.83 5.59
N PRO A 443 13.48 11.00 5.81
CA PRO A 443 14.43 11.26 6.89
C PRO A 443 15.40 12.38 6.49
N VAL A 444 15.45 13.45 7.29
CA VAL A 444 16.45 14.51 7.18
C VAL A 444 17.58 14.21 8.15
N LYS A 445 18.78 13.98 7.61
CA LYS A 445 20.00 13.84 8.41
C LYS A 445 20.75 15.16 8.47
N TRP A 446 21.00 15.66 9.67
CA TRP A 446 21.86 16.83 9.88
C TRP A 446 23.32 16.42 9.75
N ASN A 447 24.00 16.90 8.71
CA ASN A 447 25.45 16.74 8.59
C ASN A 447 26.14 17.82 9.44
N TYR A 448 26.20 17.64 10.76
CA TYR A 448 27.12 18.44 11.58
C TYR A 448 28.56 17.99 11.25
N LYS A 449 29.22 18.65 10.29
CA LYS A 449 30.70 18.64 10.25
C LYS A 449 31.19 19.54 11.37
N ILE A 450 31.21 19.03 12.60
CA ILE A 450 31.94 19.67 13.68
C ILE A 450 33.44 19.48 13.34
N LYS A 451 34.09 20.50 12.79
CA LYS A 451 35.55 20.60 12.81
C LYS A 451 35.95 20.95 14.25
N LEU A 452 36.01 19.94 15.12
CA LEU A 452 36.73 20.07 16.37
C LEU A 452 38.22 20.08 16.03
N HIS A 453 38.82 21.27 15.99
CA HIS A 453 40.25 21.39 16.24
C HIS A 453 40.47 21.04 17.71
N PHE A 454 40.68 19.75 18.00
CA PHE A 454 41.14 19.34 19.32
C PHE A 454 42.65 19.54 19.40
N PHE A 455 43.07 20.55 20.16
CA PHE A 455 44.37 20.51 20.83
C PHE A 455 44.34 19.32 21.80
N GLY A 456 45.34 18.44 21.65
CA GLY A 456 45.92 17.59 22.68
C GLY A 456 45.04 16.96 23.76
N ILE A 457 45.05 15.62 23.73
CA ILE A 457 45.03 14.67 24.86
C ILE A 457 43.64 14.18 25.33
N TRP A 458 43.55 12.84 25.34
CA TRP A 458 42.52 11.90 25.83
C TRP A 458 41.45 11.44 24.83
N LYS A 459 41.68 10.20 24.39
CA LYS A 459 40.79 9.31 23.64
C LYS A 459 39.76 8.74 24.62
N LEU A 460 38.49 9.09 24.45
CA LEU A 460 37.35 8.40 25.04
C LEU A 460 36.23 8.36 23.99
N GLU A 461 35.95 7.15 23.50
CA GLU A 461 34.76 6.84 22.72
C GLU A 461 33.53 7.16 23.57
N LEU A 462 32.74 8.16 23.16
CA LEU A 462 31.42 8.40 23.68
C LEU A 462 30.43 8.51 22.52
N SER A 463 29.39 7.67 22.62
CA SER A 463 28.21 7.60 21.78
C SER A 463 27.54 8.98 21.63
N VAL A 464 27.59 9.56 20.43
CA VAL A 464 26.86 10.81 20.08
C VAL A 464 25.42 10.47 19.64
N ALA A 465 24.76 9.55 20.34
CA ALA A 465 23.34 9.24 20.14
C ALA A 465 22.42 9.95 21.15
N SER A 466 22.94 10.45 22.28
CA SER A 466 22.09 11.01 23.35
C SER A 466 22.02 12.54 23.42
N VAL A 467 22.79 13.29 22.61
CA VAL A 467 22.76 14.78 22.65
C VAL A 467 21.94 15.38 21.49
N ALA A 468 21.49 14.56 20.54
CA ALA A 468 20.63 15.02 19.42
C ALA A 468 19.12 14.90 19.71
N ALA A 469 18.73 14.32 20.85
CA ALA A 469 17.33 14.13 21.23
C ALA A 469 16.66 15.42 21.77
N ASP A 470 17.45 16.39 22.25
CA ASP A 470 16.92 17.55 23.00
C ASP A 470 16.62 18.81 22.16
N TYR A 471 16.75 18.75 20.82
CA TYR A 471 16.49 19.92 19.96
C TYR A 471 15.35 19.73 18.93
N CYS A 472 14.40 18.83 19.23
CA CYS A 472 13.14 18.73 18.48
C CYS A 472 11.94 18.77 19.44
N PRO A 473 11.45 19.96 19.87
CA PRO A 473 10.09 20.04 20.35
C PRO A 473 9.17 20.13 19.12
N LEU A 474 8.34 19.07 18.97
CA LEU A 474 7.09 18.93 18.22
C LEU A 474 6.94 19.71 16.89
#